data_AF-A0AAW1XTE4-F1
#
_entry.id   AF-A0AAW1XTE4-F1
#
_cell.length_a   1.000
_cell.length_b   1.000
_cell.length_c   1.000
_cell.angle_alpha   90.00
_cell.angle_beta   90.00
_cell.angle_gamma   90.00
#
_symmetry.space_group_name_H-M   'P 1'
#
loop_
_entity.id
_entity.type
_entity.pdbx_description
1 polymer ?
#
loop_
_entity_poly.entity_id
_entity_poly.type
_entity_poly.pdbx_seq_one_letter_code
_entity_poly.pdbx_strand_id
1 'polypeptide(L)'
;MKFFLLLLLYDRELMENTLLQIVQQRERLYHLQDLVCLRCNQVKAAHLAEQCGCAGSFSCKEDATEFCEKMQLILNIAIHQKFQLLQECTEWILEVEKS
;
A
#
# COMPACT_ATOMS: atom_id res chain seq x y z
N MET A 1 26.70 9.81 -27.91
CA MET A 1 25.27 10.09 -27.58
C MET A 1 24.44 8.84 -27.27
N LYS A 2 24.65 7.67 -27.90
CA LYS A 2 23.89 6.43 -27.61
C LYS A 2 23.98 5.93 -26.16
N PHE A 3 25.14 6.03 -25.53
CA PHE A 3 25.36 5.59 -24.13
C PHE A 3 24.57 6.41 -23.09
N PHE A 4 24.44 7.72 -23.29
CA PHE A 4 23.73 8.60 -22.35
C PHE A 4 22.22 8.34 -22.36
N LEU A 5 21.66 8.03 -23.54
CA LEU A 5 20.27 7.59 -23.67
C LEU A 5 20.02 6.24 -23.00
N LEU A 6 20.96 5.30 -23.09
CA LEU A 6 20.84 3.99 -22.45
C LEU A 6 20.84 4.12 -20.91
N LEU A 7 21.68 4.99 -20.36
CA LEU A 7 21.74 5.26 -18.92
C LEU A 7 20.43 5.88 -18.42
N LEU A 8 19.88 6.87 -19.13
CA LEU A 8 18.61 7.51 -18.78
C LEU A 8 17.41 6.55 -18.85
N LEU A 9 17.40 5.63 -19.82
CA LEU A 9 16.37 4.59 -19.91
C LEU A 9 16.49 3.58 -18.76
N TYR A 10 17.71 3.16 -18.45
CA TYR A 10 17.98 2.28 -17.31
C TYR A 10 17.58 2.92 -15.97
N ASP A 11 17.91 4.20 -15.77
CA ASP A 11 17.52 4.94 -14.56
C ASP A 11 16.00 5.06 -14.44
N ARG A 12 15.30 5.21 -15.58
CA ARG A 12 13.83 5.26 -15.62
C ARG A 12 13.20 3.91 -15.27
N GLU A 13 13.69 2.82 -15.85
CA GLU A 13 13.23 1.46 -15.52
C GLU A 13 13.53 1.08 -14.06
N LEU A 14 14.71 1.47 -13.55
CA LEU A 14 15.08 1.25 -12.16
C LEU A 14 14.17 2.02 -11.20
N MET A 15 13.83 3.26 -11.54
CA MET A 15 12.91 4.09 -10.76
C MET A 15 11.51 3.46 -10.71
N GLU A 16 10.97 3.05 -11.86
CA GLU A 16 9.66 2.39 -11.92
C GLU A 16 9.64 1.11 -11.08
N ASN A 17 10.66 0.26 -11.23
CA ASN A 17 10.79 -0.98 -10.46
C ASN A 17 10.90 -0.71 -8.94
N THR A 18 11.64 0.33 -8.55
CA THR A 18 11.77 0.70 -7.12
C THR A 18 10.43 1.13 -6.55
N LEU A 19 9.68 1.97 -7.27
CA LEU A 19 8.34 2.40 -6.86
C LEU A 19 7.36 1.23 -6.80
N LEU A 20 7.44 0.29 -7.73
CA LEU A 20 6.64 -0.94 -7.71
C LEU A 20 6.89 -1.77 -6.45
N GLN A 21 8.17 -1.96 -6.07
CA GLN A 21 8.50 -2.68 -4.85
C GLN A 21 7.96 -1.96 -3.60
N ILE A 22 8.00 -0.63 -3.57
CA ILE A 22 7.44 0.17 -2.47
C ILE A 22 5.92 -0.04 -2.38
N VAL A 23 5.19 0.04 -3.49
CA VAL A 23 3.73 -0.17 -3.52
C VAL A 23 3.36 -1.56 -3.02
N GLN A 24 3.99 -2.60 -3.56
CA GLN A 24 3.73 -4.00 -3.16
C GLN A 24 4.05 -4.24 -1.69
N GLN A 25 5.16 -3.70 -1.19
CA GLN A 25 5.50 -3.81 0.23
C GLN A 25 4.47 -3.08 1.09
N ARG A 26 4.00 -1.92 0.65
CA ARG A 26 3.05 -1.11 1.39
C ARG A 26 1.67 -1.74 1.48
N GLU A 27 1.17 -2.28 0.37
CA GLU A 27 -0.05 -3.09 0.28
C GLU A 27 0.03 -4.29 1.24
N ARG A 28 1.12 -5.06 1.17
CA ARG A 28 1.35 -6.20 2.06
C ARG A 28 1.29 -5.80 3.54
N LEU A 29 1.94 -4.70 3.93
CA LEU A 29 1.95 -4.24 5.32
C LEU A 29 0.56 -3.79 5.78
N TYR A 30 -0.23 -3.20 4.90
CA TYR A 30 -1.61 -2.81 5.21
C TYR A 30 -2.49 -4.04 5.46
N HIS A 31 -2.38 -5.10 4.66
CA HIS A 31 -3.14 -6.33 4.87
C HIS A 31 -2.68 -7.16 6.07
N LEU A 32 -1.39 -7.10 6.40
CA LEU A 32 -0.78 -7.83 7.52
C LEU A 32 -0.74 -7.00 8.81
N GLN A 33 -1.42 -5.85 8.86
CA GLN A 33 -1.40 -4.99 10.03
C GLN A 33 -2.10 -5.64 11.24
N ASP A 34 -1.71 -5.21 12.43
CA ASP A 34 -2.38 -5.63 13.65
C ASP A 34 -3.76 -5.00 13.78
N LEU A 35 -4.65 -5.74 14.44
CA LEU A 35 -5.89 -5.21 14.96
C LEU A 35 -5.71 -4.76 16.41
N VAL A 36 -6.20 -3.57 16.75
CA VAL A 36 -6.07 -2.95 18.08
C VAL A 36 -7.45 -2.69 18.68
N CYS A 37 -7.60 -2.98 19.98
CA CYS A 37 -8.86 -2.74 20.67
C CYS A 37 -9.06 -1.25 20.91
N LEU A 38 -10.22 -0.72 20.52
CA LEU A 38 -10.57 0.70 20.67
C LEU A 38 -10.74 1.15 22.14
N ARG A 39 -10.91 0.19 23.07
CA ARG A 39 -11.17 0.48 24.49
C ARG A 39 -9.90 0.44 25.35
N CYS A 40 -9.05 -0.57 25.15
CA CYS A 40 -7.89 -0.83 26.01
C CYS A 40 -6.54 -0.79 25.27
N ASN A 41 -6.54 -0.50 23.97
CA ASN A 41 -5.36 -0.40 23.10
C ASN A 41 -4.47 -1.65 23.04
N GLN A 42 -5.00 -2.81 23.42
CA GLN A 42 -4.31 -4.09 23.27
C GLN A 42 -4.40 -4.60 21.84
N VAL A 43 -3.31 -5.20 21.35
CA VAL A 43 -3.27 -5.91 20.07
C VAL A 43 -4.05 -7.22 20.17
N LYS A 44 -4.80 -7.57 19.14
CA LYS A 44 -5.55 -8.82 19.06
C LYS A 44 -4.60 -10.02 19.07
N ALA A 45 -4.56 -10.74 20.19
CA ALA A 45 -3.70 -11.92 20.35
C ALA A 45 -4.30 -13.22 19.83
N ALA A 46 -5.64 -13.34 19.81
CA ALA A 46 -6.34 -14.57 19.41
C ALA A 46 -6.97 -14.42 18.02
N HIS A 47 -6.73 -15.39 17.13
CA HIS A 47 -7.14 -15.30 15.72
C HIS A 47 -8.67 -15.21 15.53
N LEU A 48 -9.43 -16.06 16.24
CA LEU A 48 -10.89 -16.20 16.10
C LEU A 48 -11.72 -15.30 17.04
N ALA A 49 -11.09 -14.49 17.90
CA ALA A 49 -11.83 -13.65 18.82
C ALA A 49 -12.43 -12.42 18.10
N GLU A 50 -13.76 -12.29 18.11
CA GLU A 50 -14.45 -11.13 17.54
C GLU A 50 -14.32 -9.89 18.43
N GLN A 51 -14.22 -10.09 19.74
CA GLN A 51 -14.13 -9.03 20.75
C GLN A 51 -12.89 -9.20 21.62
N CYS A 52 -12.38 -8.08 22.14
CA CYS A 52 -11.33 -8.10 23.14
C CYS A 52 -11.85 -8.66 24.47
N GLY A 53 -10.95 -9.17 25.33
CA GLY A 53 -11.31 -9.60 26.69
C GLY A 53 -11.96 -8.50 27.55
N CYS A 54 -11.80 -7.22 27.19
CA CYS A 54 -12.50 -6.09 27.81
C CYS A 54 -13.87 -5.77 27.16
N ALA A 55 -14.40 -6.67 26.32
CA ALA A 55 -15.60 -6.50 25.48
C ALA A 55 -15.53 -5.31 24.50
N GLY A 56 -14.34 -4.85 24.16
CA GLY A 56 -14.15 -3.80 23.15
C GLY A 56 -14.03 -4.39 21.74
N SER A 57 -14.47 -3.63 20.74
CA SER A 57 -14.23 -3.95 19.33
C SER A 57 -12.77 -3.70 18.94
N PHE A 58 -12.32 -4.42 17.92
CA PHE A 58 -11.03 -4.23 17.29
C PHE A 58 -11.17 -3.40 16.01
N SER A 59 -10.14 -2.61 15.70
CA SER A 59 -10.01 -1.87 14.45
C SER A 59 -8.60 -2.05 13.89
N CYS A 60 -8.44 -1.87 12.59
CA CYS A 60 -7.14 -1.70 11.96
C CYS A 60 -6.41 -0.49 12.56
N LYS A 61 -5.08 -0.55 12.61
CA LYS A 61 -4.23 0.57 13.03
C LYS A 61 -4.26 1.72 12.01
N GLU A 62 -4.24 1.37 10.74
CA GLU A 62 -4.47 2.26 9.62
C GLU A 62 -5.79 1.90 8.96
N ASP A 63 -6.65 2.89 8.77
CA ASP A 63 -7.92 2.69 8.10
C ASP A 63 -7.76 2.65 6.56
N ALA A 64 -8.76 2.06 5.90
CA ALA A 64 -8.76 1.89 4.46
C ALA A 64 -8.71 3.21 3.68
N THR A 65 -9.28 4.28 4.24
CA THR A 65 -9.30 5.59 3.59
C THR A 65 -7.89 6.18 3.56
N GLU A 66 -7.20 6.16 4.71
CA GLU A 66 -5.81 6.62 4.81
C GLU A 66 -4.88 5.83 3.88
N PHE A 67 -5.07 4.50 3.79
CA PHE A 67 -4.32 3.66 2.85
C PHE A 67 -4.58 4.06 1.39
N CYS A 68 -5.86 4.17 1.00
CA CYS A 68 -6.27 4.53 -0.36
C CYS A 68 -5.76 5.91 -0.77
N GLU A 69 -5.82 6.91 0.12
CA GLU A 69 -5.30 8.26 -0.13
C GLU A 69 -3.80 8.24 -0.45
N LYS A 70 -3.02 7.47 0.32
CA LYS A 70 -1.58 7.29 0.08
C LYS A 70 -1.31 6.58 -1.25
N MET A 71 -2.07 5.55 -1.59
CA MET A 71 -1.94 4.85 -2.88
C MET A 71 -2.33 5.75 -4.07
N GLN A 72 -3.34 6.61 -3.90
CA GLN A 72 -3.75 7.58 -4.92
C GLN A 72 -2.64 8.59 -5.23
N LEU A 73 -1.83 8.99 -4.25
CA LEU A 73 -0.65 9.83 -4.48
C LEU A 73 0.38 9.14 -5.37
N ILE A 74 0.63 7.84 -5.15
CA ILE A 74 1.56 7.06 -5.97
C ILE A 74 1.01 6.88 -7.39
N LEU A 75 -0.29 6.64 -7.53
CA LEU A 75 -0.96 6.58 -8.83
C LEU A 75 -0.78 7.88 -9.62
N ASN A 76 -0.96 9.03 -8.97
CA ASN A 76 -0.73 10.33 -9.62
C ASN A 76 0.72 10.47 -10.11
N ILE A 77 1.71 10.02 -9.33
CA ILE A 77 3.12 10.00 -9.76
C ILE A 77 3.29 9.10 -10.99
N ALA A 78 2.71 7.90 -10.97
CA ALA A 78 2.79 6.95 -12.08
C ALA A 78 2.23 7.53 -13.38
N ILE A 79 1.06 8.18 -13.32
CA ILE A 79 0.41 8.84 -14.46
C ILE A 79 1.27 9.99 -14.99
N HIS A 80 1.74 10.89 -14.11
CA HIS A 80 2.52 12.05 -14.53
C HIS A 80 3.88 11.67 -15.13
N GLN A 81 4.52 10.62 -14.61
CA GLN A 81 5.82 10.13 -15.09
C GLN A 81 5.70 9.07 -16.21
N LYS A 82 4.47 8.67 -16.57
CA LYS A 82 4.15 7.62 -17.55
C LYS A 82 4.82 6.29 -17.22
N PHE A 83 4.76 5.89 -15.95
CA PHE A 83 5.17 4.57 -15.46
C PHE A 83 3.97 3.63 -15.58
N GLN A 84 3.90 2.94 -16.72
CA GLN A 84 2.73 2.16 -17.08
C GLN A 84 2.51 0.98 -16.13
N LEU A 85 3.56 0.25 -15.77
CA LEU A 85 3.43 -0.92 -14.91
C LEU A 85 3.07 -0.49 -13.48
N LEU A 86 3.69 0.59 -12.99
CA LEU A 86 3.34 1.16 -11.70
C LEU A 86 1.89 1.64 -11.65
N GLN A 87 1.43 2.28 -12.71
CA GLN A 87 0.05 2.75 -12.83
C GLN A 87 -0.92 1.57 -12.76
N GLU A 88 -0.76 0.58 -13.65
CA GLU A 88 -1.64 -0.60 -13.72
C GLU A 88 -1.70 -1.35 -12.38
N CYS A 89 -0.54 -1.57 -11.73
CA CYS A 89 -0.51 -2.22 -10.42
C CYS A 89 -1.23 -1.39 -9.34
N THR A 90 -1.03 -0.08 -9.32
CA THR A 90 -1.63 0.79 -8.28
C THR A 90 -3.14 0.95 -8.48
N GLU A 91 -3.59 1.03 -9.73
CA GLU A 91 -5.03 1.04 -10.07
C GLU A 91 -5.71 -0.24 -9.61
N TRP A 92 -5.11 -1.41 -9.89
CA TRP A 92 -5.67 -2.69 -9.47
C TRP A 92 -5.80 -2.82 -7.94
N ILE A 93 -4.78 -2.40 -7.19
CA ILE A 93 -4.84 -2.38 -5.71
C ILE A 93 -6.00 -1.49 -5.23
N LEU A 94 -6.14 -0.29 -5.81
CA LEU A 94 -7.20 0.65 -5.45
C LEU A 94 -8.61 0.16 -5.83
N GLU A 95 -8.75 -0.66 -6.87
CA GLU A 95 -10.02 -1.29 -7.24
C GLU A 95 -10.41 -2.39 -6.26
N VAL A 96 -9.46 -3.23 -5.85
CA VAL A 96 -9.70 -4.32 -4.89
C VAL A 96 -10.13 -3.78 -3.53
N GLU A 97 -9.51 -2.71 -3.03
CA GLU A 97 -9.85 -2.11 -1.73
C GLU A 97 -11.23 -1.43 -1.68
N LYS A 98 -11.79 -1.09 -2.84
CA LYS A 98 -13.11 -0.43 -2.93
C LYS A 98 -14.27 -1.42 -3.06
N SER A 99 -13.98 -2.70 -3.33
CA SER A 99 -14.99 -3.75 -3.52
C SER A 99 -15.47 -4.36 -2.21
#